data_AF-A0A2V3Y1P1-F1
#
_entry.id   AF-A0A2V3Y1P1-F1
#
_cell.length_a   1.000
_cell.length_b   1.000
_cell.length_c   1.000
_cell.angle_alpha   90.00
_cell.angle_beta   90.00
_cell.angle_gamma   90.00
#
_symmetry.space_group_name_H-M   'P 1'
#
loop_
_entity.id
_entity.type
_entity.pdbx_description
1 polymer ?
#
loop_
_entity_poly.entity_id
_entity_poly.type
_entity_poly.pdbx_seq_one_letter_code
_entity_poly.pdbx_strand_id
1 'polypeptide(L)' 'MELDDLKELIFDFLNESDGSLIADIETMERENTFIVKTVGGNTFEIEFRECRI' A
#
# COMPACT_ATOMS: atom_id res chain seq x y z
N MET A 1 12.06 -3.04 -9.39
CA MET A 1 11.28 -3.39 -8.19
C MET A 1 9.96 -3.89 -8.71
N GLU A 2 9.62 -5.14 -8.45
CA GLU A 2 8.31 -5.66 -8.84
C GLU A 2 7.22 -5.05 -7.95
N LEU A 3 5.96 -5.19 -8.35
CA LEU A 3 4.85 -4.57 -7.63
C LEU A 3 4.67 -5.20 -6.23
N ASP A 4 4.95 -6.50 -6.10
CA ASP A 4 4.98 -7.21 -4.82
C ASP A 4 6.11 -6.71 -3.90
N ASP A 5 7.30 -6.42 -4.42
CA ASP A 5 8.38 -5.82 -3.62
C ASP A 5 7.97 -4.45 -3.07
N LEU A 6 7.27 -3.65 -3.88
CA LEU A 6 6.77 -2.33 -3.48
C LEU A 6 5.66 -2.45 -2.43
N LYS A 7 4.80 -3.46 -2.54
CA LYS A 7 3.74 -3.76 -1.57
C LYS A 7 4.34 -4.04 -0.19
N GLU A 8 5.31 -4.95 -0.11
CA GLU A 8 5.97 -5.32 1.16
C GLU A 8 6.67 -4.10 1.78
N LEU A 9 7.38 -3.30 0.97
CA LEU A 9 8.04 -2.06 1.42
C LEU A 9 7.05 -1.08 2.05
N ILE A 10 5.89 -0.87 1.41
CA ILE A 10 4.87 0.06 1.91
C ILE A 10 4.21 -0.49 3.19
N PHE A 11 3.97 -1.80 3.24
CA PHE A 11 3.42 -2.44 4.43
C PHE A 11 4.33 -2.23 5.64
N ASP A 12 5.63 -2.48 5.47
CA ASP A 12 6.63 -2.29 6.51
C ASP A 12 6.73 -0.82 6.91
N PHE A 13 6.84 0.10 5.94
CA PHE A 13 6.96 1.54 6.19
C PHE A 13 5.78 2.09 6.99
N LEU A 14 4.54 1.72 6.63
CA LEU A 14 3.35 2.19 7.32
C LEU A 14 3.21 1.60 8.73
N ASN A 15 3.67 0.37 8.94
CA ASN A 15 3.62 -0.26 10.25
C ASN A 15 4.79 0.12 11.18
N GLU A 16 5.92 0.57 10.62
CA GLU A 16 7.06 1.10 11.39
C GLU A 16 6.69 2.40 12.12
N SER A 17 5.89 3.28 11.50
CA SER A 17 5.62 4.62 12.03
C SER A 17 4.61 4.67 13.19
N ASP A 18 3.61 3.77 13.20
CA ASP A 18 2.49 3.85 14.17
C ASP A 18 2.08 2.49 14.76
N GLY A 19 2.94 1.48 14.66
CA GLY A 19 2.75 0.19 15.34
C GLY A 19 1.43 -0.50 14.97
N SER A 20 1.43 -1.25 13.87
CA SER A 20 0.27 -2.04 13.40
C SER A 20 -0.92 -1.21 12.92
N LEU A 21 -0.68 -0.07 12.26
CA LEU A 21 -1.74 0.74 11.65
C LEU A 21 -2.48 -0.03 10.54
N ILE A 22 -1.73 -0.83 9.78
CA ILE A 22 -2.21 -1.53 8.59
C ILE A 22 -2.49 -2.99 8.90
N ALA A 23 -3.70 -3.43 8.59
CA ALA A 23 -4.12 -4.82 8.70
C ALA A 23 -3.83 -5.61 7.43
N ASP A 24 -3.97 -4.99 6.27
CA ASP A 24 -3.85 -5.65 4.96
C ASP A 24 -3.55 -4.63 3.85
N ILE A 25 -2.83 -5.07 2.82
CA ILE A 25 -2.61 -4.33 1.57
C ILE A 25 -2.93 -5.25 0.39
N GLU A 26 -3.80 -4.78 -0.47
CA GLU A 26 -4.20 -5.46 -1.70
C GLU A 26 -3.77 -4.67 -2.92
N THR A 27 -3.29 -5.37 -3.94
CA THR A 27 -2.76 -4.76 -5.15
C THR A 27 -3.76 -4.90 -6.29
N MET A 28 -4.13 -3.77 -6.89
CA MET A 28 -5.03 -3.69 -8.05
C MET A 28 -4.21 -3.33 -9.29
N GLU A 29 -3.58 -4.34 -9.90
CA GLU A 29 -2.67 -4.17 -11.05
C GLU A 29 -3.33 -3.45 -12.24
N ARG A 30 -4.62 -3.71 -12.47
CA ARG A 30 -5.36 -3.09 -13.58
C ARG A 30 -5.52 -1.58 -13.43
N GLU A 31 -5.55 -1.10 -12.19
CA GLU A 31 -5.79 0.31 -11.86
C GLU A 31 -4.50 1.01 -11.40
N ASN A 32 -3.39 0.27 -11.26
CA ASN A 32 -2.14 0.75 -10.65
C ASN A 32 -2.39 1.35 -9.25
N THR A 33 -3.28 0.73 -8.47
CA THR A 33 -3.64 1.18 -7.12
C THR A 33 -3.34 0.11 -6.09
N PHE A 34 -2.98 0.54 -4.88
CA PHE A 34 -2.98 -0.30 -3.68
C PHE A 34 -4.16 0.09 -2.80
N ILE A 35 -4.89 -0.92 -2.34
CA ILE A 35 -5.96 -0.78 -1.36
C ILE A 35 -5.39 -1.13 0.01
N VAL A 36 -5.40 -0.16 0.91
CA VAL A 36 -4.83 -0.28 2.25
C VAL A 36 -5.96 -0.35 3.26
N LYS A 37 -6.01 -1.43 4.03
CA LYS A 37 -7.01 -1.63 5.10
C LYS A 37 -6.33 -1.44 6.45
N THR A 38 -6.86 -0.56 7.29
CA THR A 38 -6.32 -0.34 8.63
C THR A 38 -6.96 -1.27 9.64
N VAL A 39 -6.28 -1.49 10.77
CA VAL A 39 -6.83 -2.27 11.90
C VAL A 39 -8.13 -1.65 12.46
N GLY A 40 -8.31 -0.34 12.29
CA GLY A 40 -9.54 0.38 12.65
C GLY A 40 -10.71 0.18 11.67
N GLY A 41 -10.54 -0.61 10.61
CA GLY A 41 -11.56 -0.86 9.59
C GLY A 41 -11.69 0.23 8.52
N ASN A 42 -10.80 1.23 8.52
CA ASN A 42 -10.77 2.23 7.46
C ASN A 42 -10.08 1.66 6.22
N THR A 43 -10.52 2.09 5.04
CA THR A 43 -9.92 1.70 3.76
C THR A 43 -9.43 2.95 3.03
N PHE A 44 -8.20 2.90 2.55
CA PHE A 44 -7.55 3.96 1.77
C PHE A 44 -7.04 3.40 0.44
N GLU A 45 -6.90 4.29 -0.54
CA GLU A 45 -6.33 3.97 -1.85
C GLU A 45 -5.05 4.75 -2.06
N ILE A 46 -4.01 4.07 -2.54
CA ILE A 46 -2.75 4.67 -2.98
C ILE A 46 -2.65 4.42 -4.48
N GLU A 47 -2.79 5.48 -5.28
CA GLU A 47 -2.63 5.41 -6.73
C GLU A 47 -1.17 5.69 -7.12
N PHE A 48 -0.58 4.81 -7.93
CA PHE A 48 0.76 4.99 -8.48
C PHE A 48 0.66 5.53 -9.89
N ARG A 49 1.34 6.64 -10.14
CA ARG A 49 1.51 7.20 -11.48
C ARG A 49 2.95 7.10 -11.90
N GLU A 50 3.17 6.63 -13.13
CA GLU A 50 4.49 6.69 -13.75
C GLU A 50 4.86 8.17 -13.95
N CYS A 51 5.84 8.65 -13.19
CA CYS A 51 6.43 9.96 -13.41
C CYS A 51 7.25 9.91 -14.70
N ARG A 52 6.78 10.58 -15.75
CA ARG A 52 7.61 10.87 -16.93
C ARG A 52 8.58 11.99 -16.56
N ILE A 53 9.85 11.64 -16.38
CA ILE A 53 10.98 12.56 -16.16
C ILE A 53 11.64 12.85 -17.50
#